data_AF-A0A9E3W332-F1
#
_entry.id   AF-A0A9E3W332-F1
#
_cell.length_a   1.000
_cell.length_b   1.000
_cell.length_c   1.000
_cell.angle_alpha   90.00
_cell.angle_beta   90.00
_cell.angle_gamma   90.00
#
_symmetry.space_group_name_H-M   'P 1'
#
loop_
_entity.id
_entity.type
_entity.pdbx_description
1 polymer ?
#
loop_
_entity_poly.entity_id
_entity_poly.type
_entity_poly.pdbx_seq_one_letter_code
_entity_poly.pdbx_strand_id
1 'polypeptide(L)' 'MLRDLVNATIGFEGLAAEVSKPSKSLHRMLAPHGNPSIENFFSIVAALQKRTRVRLNVTARSA' A
#
# COMPACT_ATOMS: atom_id res chain seq x y z
N MET A 1 -6.12 5.32 -6.83
CA MET A 1 -6.37 5.63 -5.39
C MET A 1 -5.28 5.15 -4.46
N LEU A 2 -5.04 3.83 -4.25
CA LEU A 2 -4.02 3.40 -3.26
C LEU A 2 -2.60 3.84 -3.64
N ARG A 3 -2.25 3.71 -4.93
CA ARG A 3 -1.01 4.23 -5.50
C ARG A 3 -0.85 5.74 -5.28
N ASP A 4 -1.93 6.50 -5.41
CA ASP A 4 -1.90 7.96 -5.25
C ASP A 4 -1.72 8.34 -3.77
N LEU A 5 -2.34 7.58 -2.86
CA LEU A 5 -2.10 7.69 -1.43
C LEU A 5 -0.64 7.40 -1.07
N VAL A 6 -0.03 6.35 -1.65
CA VAL A 6 1.40 6.07 -1.45
C VAL A 6 2.26 7.24 -1.95
N ASN A 7 1.99 7.74 -3.14
CA ASN A 7 2.71 8.89 -3.71
C ASN A 7 2.54 10.18 -2.90
N ALA A 8 1.36 10.42 -2.31
CA ALA A 8 1.07 11.62 -1.51
C ALA A 8 1.57 11.54 -0.06
N THR A 9 2.02 10.37 0.41
CA THR A 9 2.46 10.15 1.79
C THR A 9 3.96 9.85 1.87
N ILE A 10 4.36 8.58 1.84
CA ILE A 10 5.76 8.15 2.08
C ILE A 10 6.52 7.80 0.80
N GLY A 11 5.83 7.74 -0.34
CA GLY A 11 6.38 7.28 -1.61
C GLY A 11 6.67 5.77 -1.62
N PHE A 12 6.96 5.23 -2.80
CA PHE A 12 7.20 3.80 -2.97
C PHE A 12 8.53 3.32 -2.38
N GLU A 13 9.57 4.16 -2.36
CA GLU A 13 10.85 3.85 -1.72
C GLU A 13 10.73 3.80 -0.19
N GLY A 14 10.03 4.77 0.41
CA GLY A 14 9.77 4.78 1.85
C GLY A 14 8.89 3.60 2.27
N LEU A 15 7.86 3.29 1.46
CA LEU A 15 7.04 2.10 1.65
C LEU A 15 7.89 0.83 1.54
N ALA A 16 8.72 0.70 0.51
CA ALA A 16 9.60 -0.46 0.30
C ALA A 16 10.49 -0.75 1.51
N ALA A 17 11.06 0.29 2.12
CA ALA A 17 11.85 0.17 3.34
C ALA A 17 11.02 -0.32 4.54
N GLU A 18 9.78 0.17 4.68
CA GLU A 18 8.93 -0.16 5.83
C GLU A 18 8.27 -1.55 5.71
N VAL A 19 7.89 -1.99 4.51
CA VAL A 19 7.37 -3.36 4.27
C VAL A 19 8.44 -4.40 3.96
N SER A 20 9.72 -4.00 3.86
CA SER A 20 10.82 -4.87 3.42
C SER A 20 10.51 -5.59 2.09
N LYS A 21 9.96 -4.83 1.13
CA LYS A 21 9.61 -5.33 -0.21
C LYS A 21 10.20 -4.41 -1.27
N PRO A 22 10.63 -4.95 -2.43
CA PRO A 22 11.14 -4.10 -3.50
C PRO A 22 10.10 -3.10 -4.00
N SER A 23 10.50 -1.83 -4.13
CA SER A 23 9.69 -0.73 -4.67
C SER A 23 9.03 -1.09 -6.01
N LYS A 24 9.78 -1.71 -6.93
CA LYS A 24 9.26 -2.21 -8.22
C LYS A 24 8.13 -3.24 -8.08
N SER A 25 8.17 -4.08 -7.05
CA SER A 25 7.11 -5.04 -6.76
C SER A 25 5.87 -4.33 -6.24
N LEU A 26 6.04 -3.35 -5.35
CA LEU A 26 4.95 -2.53 -4.82
C LEU A 26 4.26 -1.74 -5.94
N HIS A 27 5.02 -1.16 -6.86
CA HIS A 27 4.48 -0.49 -8.05
C HIS A 27 3.63 -1.44 -8.91
N ARG A 28 4.08 -2.68 -9.12
CA ARG A 28 3.34 -3.70 -9.88
C ARG A 28 2.08 -4.16 -9.13
N MET A 29 2.18 -4.36 -7.82
CA MET A 29 1.07 -4.77 -6.96
C MET A 29 -0.01 -3.69 -6.85
N LEU A 30 0.36 -2.42 -6.83
CA LEU A 30 -0.57 -1.28 -6.75
C LEU A 30 -0.90 -0.67 -8.12
N ALA A 31 -0.55 -1.37 -9.21
CA ALA A 31 -0.96 -1.00 -10.56
C ALA A 31 -2.48 -1.21 -10.74
N PRO A 32 -3.12 -0.62 -11.79
CA PRO A 32 -4.55 -0.76 -12.04
C PRO A 32 -5.04 -2.22 -12.14
N HIS A 33 -4.18 -3.12 -12.64
CA HIS A 33 -4.43 -4.57 -12.72
C HIS A 33 -3.52 -5.37 -11.77
N GLY A 34 -2.91 -4.69 -10.80
CA GLY A 34 -2.06 -5.32 -9.81
C GLY A 34 -2.89 -6.12 -8.82
N ASN A 35 -2.39 -7.30 -8.44
CA ASN A 35 -3.00 -8.13 -7.42
C ASN A 35 -2.02 -8.32 -6.26
N PRO A 36 -2.05 -7.46 -5.23
CA PRO A 36 -1.30 -7.70 -4.02
C PRO A 36 -1.92 -8.89 -3.29
N SER A 37 -1.09 -9.85 -2.87
CA SER A 37 -1.53 -10.85 -1.90
C SER A 37 -2.07 -10.16 -0.64
N ILE A 38 -3.05 -10.78 0.04
CA ILE A 38 -3.69 -10.23 1.25
C ILE A 38 -2.66 -9.77 2.29
N GLU A 39 -1.60 -10.56 2.52
CA GLU A 39 -0.51 -10.22 3.45
C GLU A 39 0.22 -8.92 3.04
N ASN A 40 0.57 -8.80 1.75
CA ASN A 40 1.23 -7.61 1.23
C ASN A 40 0.29 -6.39 1.30
N PHE A 41 -1.00 -6.59 1.02
CA PHE A 41 -1.99 -5.53 1.07
C PHE A 41 -2.13 -4.97 2.50
N PHE A 42 -2.34 -5.82 3.49
CA PHE A 42 -2.44 -5.38 4.89
C PHE A 42 -1.15 -4.75 5.39
N SER A 43 0.00 -5.26 5.00
CA SER A 43 1.29 -4.68 5.39
C SER A 43 1.49 -3.28 4.79
N ILE A 44 1.08 -3.06 3.53
CA ILE A 44 1.10 -1.74 2.89
C ILE A 44 0.15 -0.77 3.61
N VAL A 45 -1.08 -1.21 3.91
CA VAL A 45 -2.07 -0.39 4.62
C VAL A 45 -1.60 -0.03 6.03
N ALA A 46 -1.02 -0.99 6.76
CA ALA A 46 -0.47 -0.75 8.10
C ALA A 46 0.68 0.28 8.08
N ALA A 47 1.59 0.17 7.12
CA ALA A 47 2.67 1.15 6.93
C ALA A 47 2.12 2.55 6.63
N LEU A 48 1.11 2.65 5.75
CA LEU A 48 0.45 3.91 5.44
C LEU A 48 -0.28 4.51 6.65
N GLN A 49 -1.01 3.71 7.44
CA GLN A 49 -1.70 4.19 8.64
C GLN A 49 -0.73 4.73 9.69
N LYS A 50 0.37 4.01 9.95
CA LYS A 50 1.41 4.40 10.92
C LYS A 50 2.04 5.75 10.56
N ARG A 51 2.20 6.02 9.26
CA ARG A 51 2.87 7.23 8.76
C ARG A 51 1.94 8.42 8.61
N THR A 52 0.71 8.18 8.20
CA THR A 52 -0.25 9.28 7.94
C THR A 52 -1.00 9.70 9.20
N ARG A 53 -0.89 8.94 10.31
CA ARG A 53 -1.70 9.08 11.55
C ARG A 53 -3.21 9.06 11.31
N VAL A 54 -3.65 8.55 10.16
CA VAL A 54 -5.07 8.41 9.79
C VAL A 54 -5.47 6.95 9.87
N ARG A 55 -6.66 6.66 10.41
CA ARG A 55 -7.22 5.31 10.41
C ARG A 55 -7.89 5.04 9.07
N LEU A 56 -7.22 4.27 8.21
CA LEU A 56 -7.79 3.78 6.95
C LEU A 56 -8.66 2.55 7.23
N ASN A 57 -9.98 2.65 7.00
CA ASN A 57 -10.87 1.50 7.11
C ASN A 57 -11.05 0.89 5.71
N VAL A 58 -10.59 -0.35 5.51
CA VAL A 58 -10.72 -1.04 4.22
C VAL A 58 -11.75 -2.14 4.36
N THR A 59 -12.88 -2.00 3.68
CA THR A 59 -13.92 -3.02 3.57
C THR A 59 -13.91 -3.60 2.16
N ALA A 60 -13.76 -4.92 2.04
CA ALA A 60 -14.00 -5.58 0.77
C ALA A 60 -15.49 -5.41 0.42
N ARG A 61 -15.79 -4.79 -0.72
CA ARG A 61 -17.15 -4.72 -1.23
C ARG A 61 -17.43 -6.04 -1.94
N SER A 62 -18.17 -6.93 -1.28
CA SER A 62 -18.78 -8.08 -1.93
C SER A 62 -19.83 -7.54 -2.92
N ALA A 63 -19.68 -7.88 -4.21
CA ALA A 63 -20.73 -7.67 -5.21
C ALA A 63 -21.83 -8.72 -5.04
#